data_AF-A0A096LY24-F1
#
_entry.id   AF-A0A096LY24-F1
#
_cell.length_a   1.000
_cell.length_b   1.000
_cell.length_c   1.000
_cell.angle_alpha   90.00
_cell.angle_beta   90.00
_cell.angle_gamma   90.00
#
_symmetry.space_group_name_H-M   'P 1'
#
loop_
_entity.id
_entity.type
_entity.pdbx_description
1 polymer ?
#
loop_
_entity_poly.entity_id
_entity_poly.type
_entity_poly.pdbx_seq_one_letter_code
_entity_poly.pdbx_strand_id
1 'polypeptide(L)'
;MSKLKRVFNAEMLWLWRTYLHKEEVINTDWKVNNYEGNPVMLLNSLGSLFGFISKDAVSKTQILMNFLKSENGPHYATVQSMVKFELDNKLVDVDKKGIYPESGCRTLLRLHRALRWLQLFLERLRTSKEDDKTSVMCRDAYNESLAQHHTWLIRKSAGMAFYSLPVRPAFFEVMNVGTPEQVVDVLGKAVPLLCEVYQITEELYQKHNLLDLP
;
A
#
# COMPACT_ATOMS: atom_id res chain seq x y z
N MET A 1 -12.95 10.19 -15.67
CA MET A 1 -11.51 9.86 -15.52
C MET A 1 -11.38 8.42 -15.05
N SER A 2 -10.53 7.59 -15.67
CA SER A 2 -10.33 6.21 -15.20
C SER A 2 -9.80 6.21 -13.76
N LYS A 3 -10.15 5.20 -12.96
CA LYS A 3 -9.72 5.09 -11.56
C LYS A 3 -8.19 5.17 -11.42
N LEU A 4 -7.44 4.62 -12.37
CA LEU A 4 -5.97 4.67 -12.41
C LEU A 4 -5.38 6.07 -12.68
N LYS A 5 -6.02 6.91 -13.53
CA LYS A 5 -5.58 8.30 -13.75
C LYS A 5 -5.53 9.11 -12.46
N ARG A 6 -6.43 8.83 -11.52
CA ARG A 6 -6.47 9.53 -10.22
C ARG A 6 -5.35 9.08 -9.29
N VAL A 7 -4.86 7.84 -9.39
CA VAL A 7 -3.86 7.32 -8.45
C VAL A 7 -2.49 7.95 -8.65
N PHE A 8 -2.13 8.22 -9.91
CA PHE A 8 -0.82 8.73 -10.28
C PHE A 8 -0.83 10.18 -10.80
N ASN A 9 -1.85 10.97 -10.45
CA ASN A 9 -1.86 12.38 -10.84
C ASN A 9 -0.89 13.22 -9.97
N ALA A 10 -0.48 14.37 -10.50
CA ALA A 10 0.45 15.26 -9.81
C ALA A 10 -0.07 15.76 -8.46
N GLU A 11 -1.39 15.94 -8.31
CA GLU A 11 -2.04 16.35 -7.05
C GLU A 11 -1.87 15.29 -5.96
N MET A 12 -2.10 14.01 -6.27
CA MET A 12 -1.93 12.90 -5.33
C MET A 12 -0.46 12.72 -4.94
N LEU A 13 0.46 12.82 -5.89
CA LEU A 13 1.90 12.74 -5.61
C LEU A 13 2.39 13.92 -4.75
N TRP A 14 1.88 15.13 -5.00
CA TRP A 14 2.18 16.31 -4.19
C TRP A 14 1.60 16.19 -2.78
N LEU A 15 0.37 15.70 -2.66
CA LEU A 15 -0.27 15.39 -1.39
C LEU A 15 0.60 14.40 -0.61
N TRP A 16 0.99 13.27 -1.21
CA TRP A 16 1.84 12.26 -0.55
C TRP A 16 3.14 12.86 -0.01
N ARG A 17 3.84 13.66 -0.83
CA ARG A 17 5.08 14.33 -0.41
C ARG A 17 4.86 15.30 0.77
N THR A 18 3.77 16.04 0.75
CA THR A 18 3.44 17.01 1.82
C THR A 18 3.10 16.32 3.14
N TYR A 19 2.55 15.10 3.09
CA TYR A 19 2.21 14.33 4.29
C TYR A 19 3.41 13.63 4.93
N LEU A 20 4.38 13.18 4.14
CA LEU A 20 5.55 12.45 4.64
C LEU A 20 6.54 13.34 5.40
N HIS A 21 6.62 14.63 5.06
CA HIS A 21 7.55 15.59 5.70
C HIS A 21 6.95 16.39 6.87
N LYS A 22 5.74 16.05 7.34
CA LYS A 22 5.02 16.84 8.36
C LYS A 22 5.37 16.50 9.82
N GLU A 23 6.61 16.13 10.12
CA GLU A 23 7.10 16.12 11.51
C GLU A 23 7.43 17.53 12.06
N GLU A 24 7.40 18.59 11.24
CA GLU A 24 7.75 19.96 11.68
C GLU A 24 6.64 21.03 11.57
N VAL A 25 5.37 20.68 11.36
CA VAL A 25 4.30 21.72 11.31
C VAL A 25 3.60 21.87 12.66
N ILE A 26 4.15 22.84 13.39
CA ILE A 26 3.65 23.52 14.59
C ILE A 26 2.13 23.79 14.52
N ASN A 27 1.46 23.36 15.59
CA ASN A 27 0.33 23.99 16.27
C ASN A 27 -0.26 25.25 15.61
N THR A 28 -1.47 25.13 15.04
CA THR A 28 -2.65 25.98 15.33
C THR A 28 -3.86 25.42 14.57
N ASP A 29 -4.95 25.14 15.29
CA ASP A 29 -6.33 24.94 14.82
C ASP A 29 -6.55 24.25 13.47
N TRP A 30 -6.74 22.92 13.47
CA TRP A 30 -7.17 22.18 12.27
C TRP A 30 -8.47 21.38 12.45
N LYS A 31 -9.35 21.75 13.39
CA LYS A 31 -10.74 21.27 13.31
C LYS A 31 -11.38 21.83 12.05
N VAL A 32 -11.43 21.03 10.98
CA VAL A 32 -12.48 20.92 9.95
C VAL A 32 -11.90 20.22 8.70
N ASN A 33 -12.53 19.10 8.34
CA ASN A 33 -12.48 18.36 7.07
C ASN A 33 -11.37 17.31 6.82
N ASN A 34 -11.66 16.11 7.32
CA ASN A 34 -11.67 14.82 6.60
C ASN A 34 -10.35 14.26 5.99
N TYR A 35 -9.78 13.30 6.74
CA TYR A 35 -9.06 12.10 6.24
C TYR A 35 -7.78 12.30 5.41
N GLU A 36 -7.17 13.48 5.46
CA GLU A 36 -6.10 13.86 4.56
C GLU A 36 -4.72 13.68 5.22
N GLY A 37 -4.01 12.61 4.81
CA GLY A 37 -2.64 12.27 5.25
C GLY A 37 -2.41 10.86 5.81
N ASN A 38 -3.41 9.98 5.73
CA ASN A 38 -3.35 8.66 6.34
C ASN A 38 -2.69 7.62 5.38
N PRO A 39 -1.67 6.84 5.82
CA PRO A 39 -1.17 5.68 5.07
C PRO A 39 -2.26 4.68 4.66
N VAL A 40 -3.35 4.59 5.42
CA VAL A 40 -4.58 3.86 5.06
C VAL A 40 -5.27 4.46 3.85
N MET A 41 -5.37 5.79 3.76
CA MET A 41 -5.92 6.48 2.59
C MET A 41 -5.01 6.33 1.37
N LEU A 42 -3.69 6.31 1.56
CA LEU A 42 -2.73 5.97 0.52
C LEU A 42 -2.95 4.54 0.04
N LEU A 43 -2.98 3.55 0.95
CA LEU A 43 -3.27 2.15 0.63
C LEU A 43 -4.67 1.96 0.03
N ASN A 44 -5.63 2.85 0.34
CA ASN A 44 -6.93 2.89 -0.32
C ASN A 44 -6.89 3.46 -1.74
N SER A 45 -6.12 4.52 -1.96
CA SER A 45 -5.87 5.03 -3.31
C SER A 45 -5.17 3.96 -4.16
N LEU A 46 -4.22 3.23 -3.55
CA LEU A 46 -3.60 2.03 -4.10
C LEU A 46 -4.60 0.86 -4.20
N GLY A 47 -5.67 0.83 -3.43
CA GLY A 47 -6.78 -0.13 -3.53
C GLY A 47 -7.38 -0.20 -4.93
N SER A 48 -7.33 0.90 -5.70
CA SER A 48 -7.75 0.89 -7.11
C SER A 48 -6.69 0.33 -8.07
N LEU A 49 -5.40 0.46 -7.75
CA LEU A 49 -4.28 -0.26 -8.39
C LEU A 49 -4.32 -1.75 -8.07
N PHE A 50 -4.57 -2.09 -6.80
CA PHE A 50 -4.81 -3.43 -6.32
C PHE A 50 -6.13 -3.99 -6.84
N GLY A 51 -7.13 -3.19 -7.21
CA GLY A 51 -8.39 -3.70 -7.75
C GLY A 51 -8.21 -4.55 -9.01
N PHE A 52 -7.15 -4.29 -9.78
CA PHE A 52 -6.75 -5.12 -10.92
C PHE A 52 -5.98 -6.39 -10.51
N ILE A 53 -5.27 -6.37 -9.36
CA ILE A 53 -4.27 -7.41 -9.02
C ILE A 53 -4.63 -8.24 -7.77
N SER A 54 -5.39 -7.68 -6.84
CA SER A 54 -5.67 -8.24 -5.51
C SER A 54 -6.98 -7.68 -4.89
N LYS A 55 -8.05 -8.49 -4.96
CA LYS A 55 -9.28 -8.28 -4.19
C LYS A 55 -9.03 -8.28 -2.68
N ASP A 56 -7.99 -8.98 -2.24
CA ASP A 56 -7.60 -9.11 -0.84
C ASP A 56 -7.14 -7.76 -0.25
N ALA A 57 -6.34 -7.00 -1.00
CA ALA A 57 -5.92 -5.67 -0.58
C ALA A 57 -7.11 -4.69 -0.51
N VAL A 58 -8.07 -4.78 -1.44
CA VAL A 58 -9.30 -3.97 -1.39
C VAL A 58 -10.10 -4.24 -0.12
N SER A 59 -10.28 -5.52 0.23
CA SER A 59 -10.99 -5.91 1.45
C SER A 59 -10.30 -5.39 2.72
N LYS A 60 -8.97 -5.50 2.81
CA LYS A 60 -8.20 -5.02 3.97
C LYS A 60 -8.23 -3.51 4.14
N THR A 61 -8.15 -2.78 3.03
CA THR A 61 -8.35 -1.34 3.02
C THR A 61 -9.74 -0.97 3.56
N GLN A 62 -10.78 -1.72 3.17
CA GLN A 62 -12.14 -1.48 3.65
C GLN A 62 -12.25 -1.69 5.16
N ILE A 63 -11.56 -2.68 5.72
CA ILE A 63 -11.49 -2.90 7.18
C ILE A 63 -10.93 -1.65 7.88
N LEU A 64 -9.79 -1.13 7.42
CA LEU A 64 -9.17 0.06 8.01
C LEU A 64 -10.05 1.32 7.85
N MET A 65 -10.76 1.44 6.73
CA MET A 65 -11.76 2.49 6.51
C MET A 65 -12.95 2.38 7.46
N ASN A 66 -13.36 1.16 7.82
CA ASN A 66 -14.43 0.95 8.78
C ASN A 66 -13.99 1.35 10.19
N PHE A 67 -12.75 1.05 10.59
CA PHE A 67 -12.21 1.52 11.87
C PHE A 67 -12.17 3.05 11.93
N LEU A 68 -11.73 3.70 10.86
CA LEU A 68 -11.67 5.15 10.75
C LEU A 68 -13.05 5.83 10.85
N LYS A 69 -14.11 5.14 10.42
CA LYS A 69 -15.50 5.61 10.49
C LYS A 69 -16.24 5.19 11.77
N SER A 70 -15.60 4.40 12.63
CA SER A 70 -16.19 3.94 13.89
C SER A 70 -16.09 5.00 14.98
N GLU A 71 -16.67 4.72 16.15
CA GLU A 71 -16.51 5.55 17.35
C GLU A 71 -15.05 5.73 17.77
N ASN A 72 -14.20 4.73 17.48
CA ASN A 72 -12.76 4.79 17.71
C ASN A 72 -12.00 5.51 16.60
N GLY A 73 -12.67 6.05 15.58
CA GLY A 73 -12.07 6.70 14.41
C GLY A 73 -10.91 7.65 14.70
N PRO A 74 -10.96 8.53 15.74
CA PRO A 74 -9.85 9.38 16.11
C PRO A 74 -8.54 8.64 16.41
N HIS A 75 -8.61 7.41 16.91
CA HIS A 75 -7.44 6.57 17.17
C HIS A 75 -6.84 5.96 15.90
N TYR A 76 -7.62 5.86 14.81
CA TYR A 76 -7.16 5.33 13.51
C TYR A 76 -6.77 6.43 12.52
N ALA A 77 -6.69 7.69 12.98
CA ALA A 77 -6.35 8.83 12.15
C ALA A 77 -4.92 8.76 11.58
N THR A 78 -3.96 8.25 12.36
CA THR A 78 -2.58 7.98 11.92
C THR A 78 -2.17 6.55 12.27
N VAL A 79 -1.10 6.05 11.64
CA VAL A 79 -0.58 4.71 11.96
C VAL A 79 -0.01 4.68 13.37
N GLN A 80 0.66 5.77 13.80
CA GLN A 80 1.20 5.92 15.14
C GLN A 80 0.09 5.91 16.20
N SER A 81 -1.01 6.65 15.98
CA SER A 81 -2.13 6.66 16.92
C SER A 81 -2.82 5.30 16.98
N MET A 82 -2.93 4.62 15.84
CA MET A 82 -3.54 3.29 15.75
C MET A 82 -2.69 2.26 16.51
N VAL A 83 -1.39 2.20 16.24
CA VAL A 83 -0.45 1.31 16.92
C VAL A 83 -0.48 1.55 18.42
N LYS A 84 -0.41 2.82 18.85
CA LYS A 84 -0.51 3.16 20.27
C LYS A 84 -1.82 2.69 20.89
N PHE A 85 -2.95 3.03 20.27
CA PHE A 85 -4.27 2.67 20.77
C PHE A 85 -4.46 1.17 20.89
N GLU A 86 -4.15 0.40 19.84
CA GLU A 86 -4.37 -1.04 19.85
C GLU A 86 -3.43 -1.76 20.82
N LEU A 87 -2.19 -1.30 20.97
CA LEU A 87 -1.25 -1.87 21.96
C LEU A 87 -1.67 -1.55 23.40
N ASP A 88 -1.99 -0.29 23.70
CA ASP A 88 -2.40 0.15 25.04
C ASP A 88 -3.66 -0.60 25.52
N ASN A 89 -4.56 -0.93 24.59
CA ASN A 89 -5.81 -1.64 24.87
C ASN A 89 -5.75 -3.16 24.63
N LYS A 90 -4.57 -3.71 24.30
CA LYS A 90 -4.37 -5.15 24.04
C LYS A 90 -5.29 -5.71 22.94
N LEU A 91 -5.53 -4.91 21.90
CA LEU A 91 -6.35 -5.25 20.73
C LEU A 91 -5.52 -5.91 19.61
N VAL A 92 -4.25 -6.20 19.86
CA VAL A 92 -3.35 -6.88 18.91
C VAL A 92 -2.94 -8.23 19.47
N ASP A 93 -3.19 -9.27 18.68
CA ASP A 93 -2.74 -10.63 18.94
C ASP A 93 -1.25 -10.77 18.61
N VAL A 94 -0.36 -10.40 19.54
CA VAL A 94 1.10 -10.48 19.35
C VAL A 94 1.60 -11.92 19.50
N ASP A 95 1.14 -12.64 20.52
CA ASP A 95 1.65 -13.99 20.89
C ASP A 95 0.60 -15.11 20.87
N LYS A 96 -0.66 -14.80 20.52
CA LYS A 96 -1.79 -15.75 20.59
C LYS A 96 -2.57 -15.76 19.29
N LYS A 97 -3.12 -16.92 18.92
CA LYS A 97 -4.04 -17.01 17.78
C LYS A 97 -5.46 -16.61 18.22
N GLY A 98 -5.98 -15.51 17.68
CA GLY A 98 -7.37 -15.43 17.24
C GLY A 98 -8.39 -14.75 18.17
N ILE A 99 -7.99 -13.85 19.06
CA ILE A 99 -8.95 -13.01 19.79
C ILE A 99 -9.31 -11.77 18.95
N TYR A 100 -8.32 -11.17 18.29
CA TYR A 100 -8.47 -10.01 17.41
C TYR A 100 -7.94 -10.34 16.00
N PRO A 101 -8.65 -11.19 15.24
CA PRO A 101 -8.15 -11.67 13.96
C PRO A 101 -7.99 -10.55 12.92
N GLU A 102 -8.72 -9.44 13.08
CA GLU A 102 -8.75 -8.31 12.15
C GLU A 102 -8.36 -6.98 12.81
N SER A 103 -7.39 -6.98 13.74
CA SER A 103 -6.87 -5.71 14.27
C SER A 103 -6.31 -4.82 13.14
N GLY A 104 -6.36 -3.52 13.34
CA GLY A 104 -5.81 -2.52 12.44
C GLY A 104 -4.33 -2.74 12.17
N CYS A 105 -3.51 -3.01 13.20
CA CYS A 105 -2.09 -3.33 13.05
C CYS A 105 -1.87 -4.55 12.17
N ARG A 106 -2.60 -5.64 12.41
CA ARG A 106 -2.46 -6.89 11.65
C ARG A 106 -2.95 -6.71 10.21
N THR A 107 -3.99 -5.93 10.01
CA THR A 107 -4.57 -5.62 8.69
C THR A 107 -3.63 -4.75 7.87
N LEU A 108 -3.10 -3.68 8.47
CA LEU A 108 -2.15 -2.79 7.84
C LEU A 108 -0.83 -3.50 7.51
N LEU A 109 -0.34 -4.41 8.36
CA LEU A 109 0.85 -5.21 8.06
C LEU A 109 0.77 -5.95 6.72
N ARG A 110 -0.40 -6.51 6.38
CA ARG A 110 -0.59 -7.22 5.10
C ARG A 110 -0.58 -6.29 3.91
N LEU A 111 -1.17 -5.12 4.05
CA LEU A 111 -1.13 -4.07 3.04
C LEU A 111 0.30 -3.53 2.88
N HIS A 112 1.04 -3.37 3.97
CA HIS A 112 2.44 -2.97 4.00
C HIS A 112 3.34 -3.97 3.27
N ARG A 113 3.19 -5.27 3.53
CA ARG A 113 3.88 -6.33 2.77
C ARG A 113 3.51 -6.29 1.29
N ALA A 114 2.25 -6.05 0.95
CA ALA A 114 1.81 -5.91 -0.45
C ALA A 114 2.37 -4.65 -1.12
N LEU A 115 2.55 -3.56 -0.38
CA LEU A 115 3.16 -2.32 -0.85
C LEU A 115 4.61 -2.56 -1.27
N ARG A 116 5.38 -3.37 -0.53
CA ARG A 116 6.75 -3.76 -0.92
C ARG A 116 6.79 -4.42 -2.29
N TRP A 117 5.92 -5.39 -2.49
CA TRP A 117 5.78 -6.07 -3.78
C TRP A 117 5.44 -5.09 -4.91
N LEU A 118 4.50 -4.16 -4.65
CA LEU A 118 4.09 -3.17 -5.63
C LEU A 118 5.23 -2.22 -6.01
N GLN A 119 6.04 -1.75 -5.04
CA GLN A 119 7.21 -0.90 -5.32
C GLN A 119 8.19 -1.60 -6.27
N LEU A 120 8.57 -2.84 -5.95
CA LEU A 120 9.51 -3.62 -6.75
C LEU A 120 8.97 -3.85 -8.16
N PHE A 121 7.68 -4.16 -8.29
CA PHE A 121 7.04 -4.37 -9.57
C PHE A 121 6.98 -3.08 -10.40
N LEU A 122 6.54 -1.95 -9.82
CA LEU A 122 6.44 -0.67 -10.51
C LEU A 122 7.81 -0.12 -10.91
N GLU A 123 8.84 -0.32 -10.09
CA GLU A 123 10.20 0.08 -10.42
C GLU A 123 10.74 -0.71 -11.62
N ARG A 124 10.54 -2.03 -11.64
CA ARG A 124 10.91 -2.86 -12.80
C ARG A 124 10.15 -2.45 -14.05
N LEU A 125 8.85 -2.20 -13.90
CA LEU A 125 8.02 -1.74 -15.01
C LEU A 125 8.52 -0.39 -15.57
N ARG A 126 8.93 0.53 -14.69
CA ARG A 126 9.51 1.83 -15.05
C ARG A 126 10.82 1.69 -15.82
N THR A 127 11.71 0.78 -15.41
CA THR A 127 13.05 0.60 -16.02
C THR A 127 13.11 -0.45 -17.14
N SER A 128 11.99 -1.09 -17.44
CA SER A 128 11.89 -2.15 -18.46
C SER A 128 11.79 -1.62 -19.89
N LYS A 129 12.20 -2.45 -20.84
CA LYS A 129 12.01 -2.26 -22.28
C LYS A 129 10.60 -2.66 -22.70
N GLU A 130 10.22 -2.26 -23.91
CA GLU A 130 8.87 -2.50 -24.44
C GLU A 130 8.51 -3.99 -24.56
N ASP A 131 9.49 -4.83 -24.90
CA ASP A 131 9.37 -6.27 -25.12
C ASP A 131 9.53 -7.12 -23.84
N ASP A 132 9.88 -6.49 -22.71
CA ASP A 132 10.02 -7.18 -21.43
C ASP A 132 8.67 -7.71 -20.94
N LYS A 133 8.70 -8.93 -20.38
CA LYS A 133 7.50 -9.64 -19.95
C LYS A 133 7.04 -9.15 -18.57
N THR A 134 5.91 -8.45 -18.50
CA THR A 134 5.25 -8.03 -17.25
C THR A 134 5.04 -9.18 -16.27
N SER A 135 4.71 -10.37 -16.78
CA SER A 135 4.51 -11.58 -15.97
C SER A 135 5.78 -12.05 -15.25
N VAL A 136 6.96 -11.89 -15.88
CA VAL A 136 8.25 -12.19 -15.26
C VAL A 136 8.57 -11.16 -14.19
N MET A 137 8.51 -9.87 -14.51
CA MET A 137 8.78 -8.79 -13.56
C MET A 137 7.90 -8.88 -12.31
N CYS A 138 6.60 -9.14 -12.49
CA CYS A 138 5.64 -9.29 -11.42
C CYS A 138 5.94 -10.50 -10.52
N ARG A 139 6.22 -11.65 -11.13
CA ARG A 139 6.58 -12.88 -10.41
C ARG A 139 7.87 -12.74 -9.62
N ASP A 140 8.89 -12.13 -10.21
CA ASP A 140 10.16 -11.92 -9.54
C ASP A 140 9.97 -10.97 -8.35
N ALA A 141 9.12 -9.95 -8.50
CA ALA A 141 8.87 -8.98 -7.44
C ALA A 141 8.15 -9.66 -6.28
N TYR A 142 7.21 -10.54 -6.62
CA TYR A 142 6.45 -11.33 -5.65
C TYR A 142 7.34 -12.29 -4.88
N ASN A 143 8.24 -13.01 -5.56
CA ASN A 143 9.17 -13.95 -4.95
C ASN A 143 10.16 -13.27 -4.00
N GLU A 144 10.62 -12.07 -4.33
CA GLU A 144 11.53 -11.29 -3.49
C GLU A 144 10.86 -10.74 -2.22
N SER A 145 9.54 -10.58 -2.23
CA SER A 145 8.81 -9.91 -1.15
C SER A 145 7.68 -10.78 -0.60
N LEU A 146 6.47 -10.63 -1.13
CA LEU A 146 5.22 -11.14 -0.57
C LEU A 146 5.19 -12.68 -0.45
N ALA A 147 5.95 -13.39 -1.27
CA ALA A 147 6.06 -14.85 -1.23
C ALA A 147 6.55 -15.37 0.13
N GLN A 148 7.38 -14.59 0.85
CA GLN A 148 7.92 -14.97 2.15
C GLN A 148 6.82 -15.12 3.22
N HIS A 149 5.67 -14.46 3.01
CA HIS A 149 4.54 -14.46 3.94
C HIS A 149 3.36 -15.34 3.50
N HIS A 150 3.49 -16.01 2.35
CA HIS A 150 2.42 -16.80 1.75
C HIS A 150 2.67 -18.30 1.82
N THR A 151 1.61 -19.05 2.11
CA THR A 151 1.66 -20.51 2.06
C THR A 151 1.99 -21.00 0.64
N TRP A 152 2.48 -22.23 0.52
CA TRP A 152 2.80 -22.82 -0.78
C TRP A 152 1.62 -22.75 -1.76
N LEU A 153 0.39 -22.98 -1.27
CA LEU A 153 -0.81 -22.92 -2.09
C LEU A 153 -1.05 -21.52 -2.66
N ILE A 154 -0.96 -20.48 -1.82
CA ILE A 154 -1.13 -19.09 -2.26
C ILE A 154 -0.05 -18.70 -3.28
N ARG A 155 1.20 -19.13 -3.06
CA ARG A 155 2.30 -18.89 -4.01
C ARG A 155 2.04 -19.51 -5.38
N LYS A 156 1.50 -20.73 -5.42
CA LYS A 156 1.13 -21.40 -6.68
C LYS A 156 0.00 -20.65 -7.40
N SER A 157 -1.06 -20.28 -6.68
CA SER A 157 -2.18 -19.52 -7.26
C SER A 157 -1.74 -18.16 -7.79
N ALA A 158 -0.89 -17.43 -7.05
CA ALA A 158 -0.34 -16.15 -7.50
C ALA A 158 0.52 -16.32 -8.77
N GLY A 159 1.37 -17.34 -8.82
CA GLY A 159 2.17 -17.66 -10.01
C GLY A 159 1.32 -17.89 -11.25
N MET A 160 0.17 -18.56 -11.12
CA MET A 160 -0.78 -18.76 -12.22
C MET A 160 -1.45 -17.44 -12.64
N ALA A 161 -1.83 -16.59 -11.69
CA ALA A 161 -2.44 -15.29 -11.97
C ALA A 161 -1.49 -14.34 -12.73
N PHE A 162 -0.19 -14.45 -12.56
CA PHE A 162 0.76 -13.58 -13.28
C PHE A 162 0.79 -13.82 -14.79
N TYR A 163 0.34 -14.98 -15.27
CA TYR A 163 0.20 -15.24 -16.71
C TYR A 163 -0.94 -14.46 -17.36
N SER A 164 -1.93 -13.99 -16.59
CA SER A 164 -3.03 -13.16 -17.12
C SER A 164 -2.70 -11.67 -17.13
N LEU A 165 -1.49 -11.27 -16.75
CA LEU A 165 -1.09 -9.87 -16.79
C LEU A 165 -0.88 -9.40 -18.24
N PRO A 166 -1.31 -8.18 -18.57
CA PRO A 166 -1.09 -7.62 -19.90
C PRO A 166 0.39 -7.38 -20.14
N VAL A 167 0.78 -7.37 -21.42
CA VAL A 167 2.10 -6.90 -21.85
C VAL A 167 2.30 -5.42 -21.50
N ARG A 168 3.54 -4.96 -21.42
CA ARG A 168 3.89 -3.63 -20.92
C ARG A 168 3.15 -2.48 -21.62
N PRO A 169 3.02 -2.41 -22.97
CA PRO A 169 2.26 -1.35 -23.63
C PRO A 169 0.81 -1.29 -23.15
N ALA A 170 0.13 -2.43 -23.11
CA ALA A 170 -1.24 -2.51 -22.61
C ALA A 170 -1.34 -2.16 -21.10
N PHE A 171 -0.32 -2.47 -20.30
CA PHE A 171 -0.26 -2.04 -18.90
C PHE A 171 -0.17 -0.50 -18.79
N PHE A 172 0.62 0.15 -19.64
CA PHE A 172 0.74 1.61 -19.70
C PHE A 172 -0.56 2.28 -20.15
N GLU A 173 -1.26 1.71 -21.12
CA GLU A 173 -2.60 2.16 -21.53
C GLU A 173 -3.60 2.09 -20.36
N VAL A 174 -3.56 1.02 -19.57
CA VAL A 174 -4.41 0.86 -18.38
C VAL A 174 -4.12 1.94 -17.33
N MET A 175 -2.86 2.33 -17.15
CA MET A 175 -2.51 3.46 -16.27
C MET A 175 -3.12 4.79 -16.76
N ASN A 176 -3.35 4.92 -18.06
CA ASN A 176 -4.01 6.05 -18.70
C ASN A 176 -3.31 7.39 -18.38
N VAL A 177 -1.99 7.40 -18.23
CA VAL A 177 -1.24 8.64 -17.91
C VAL A 177 -0.89 9.43 -19.16
N GLY A 178 -0.87 8.77 -20.33
CA GLY A 178 -0.54 9.38 -21.61
C GLY A 178 0.44 8.50 -22.38
N THR A 179 1.49 9.10 -22.95
CA THR A 179 2.53 8.34 -23.68
C THR A 179 3.35 7.45 -22.73
N PRO A 180 4.04 6.41 -23.23
CA PRO A 180 4.93 5.59 -22.41
C PRO A 180 5.96 6.38 -21.60
N GLU A 181 6.51 7.46 -22.16
CA GLU A 181 7.46 8.34 -21.49
C GLU A 181 6.81 9.06 -20.31
N GLN A 182 5.58 9.54 -20.48
CA GLN A 182 4.82 10.19 -19.41
C GLN A 182 4.49 9.20 -18.29
N VAL A 183 4.19 7.95 -18.62
CA VAL A 183 4.01 6.88 -17.62
C VAL A 183 5.30 6.65 -16.83
N VAL A 184 6.45 6.55 -17.53
CA VAL A 184 7.77 6.36 -16.90
C VAL A 184 8.12 7.53 -15.97
N ASP A 185 7.89 8.77 -16.41
CA ASP A 185 8.14 9.98 -15.60
C ASP A 185 7.29 10.00 -14.33
N VAL A 186 6.02 9.62 -14.45
CA VAL A 186 5.10 9.55 -13.33
C VAL A 186 5.49 8.44 -12.37
N LEU A 187 5.86 7.26 -12.85
CA LEU A 187 6.40 6.19 -12.02
C LEU A 187 7.70 6.62 -11.32
N GLY A 188 8.56 7.38 -12.00
CA GLY A 188 9.79 7.93 -11.43
C GLY A 188 9.57 8.89 -10.25
N LYS A 189 8.40 9.53 -10.20
CA LYS A 189 7.98 10.37 -9.06
C LYS A 189 7.22 9.58 -8.00
N ALA A 190 6.41 8.60 -8.41
CA ALA A 190 5.56 7.84 -7.51
C ALA A 190 6.32 6.79 -6.70
N VAL A 191 7.22 6.02 -7.31
CA VAL A 191 7.94 4.93 -6.64
C VAL A 191 8.74 5.43 -5.43
N PRO A 192 9.51 6.53 -5.49
CA PRO A 192 10.21 7.05 -4.33
C PRO A 192 9.29 7.38 -3.14
N LEU A 193 8.12 7.96 -3.40
CA LEU A 193 7.13 8.28 -2.36
C LEU A 193 6.55 7.01 -1.73
N LEU A 194 6.30 5.97 -2.54
CA LEU A 194 5.88 4.67 -2.00
C LEU A 194 6.96 4.06 -1.12
N CYS A 195 8.24 4.18 -1.50
CA CYS A 195 9.38 3.70 -0.72
C CYS A 195 9.49 4.43 0.63
N GLU A 196 9.30 5.74 0.65
CA GLU A 196 9.33 6.54 1.89
C GLU A 196 8.21 6.14 2.86
N VAL A 197 6.97 5.98 2.37
CA VAL A 197 5.83 5.48 3.17
C VAL A 197 6.14 4.12 3.78
N TYR A 198 6.70 3.21 2.97
CA TYR A 198 7.07 1.88 3.42
C TYR A 198 8.13 1.98 4.51
N GLN A 199 9.18 2.77 4.32
CA GLN A 199 10.24 2.90 5.31
C GLN A 199 9.72 3.41 6.65
N ILE A 200 8.89 4.46 6.65
CA ILE A 200 8.27 5.01 7.87
C ILE A 200 7.40 3.95 8.57
N THR A 201 6.64 3.18 7.80
CA THR A 201 5.77 2.12 8.35
C THR A 201 6.60 0.94 8.87
N GLU A 202 7.63 0.53 8.15
CA GLU A 202 8.55 -0.55 8.53
C GLU A 202 9.26 -0.22 9.84
N GLU A 203 9.84 0.99 9.95
CA GLU A 203 10.54 1.45 11.16
C GLU A 203 9.61 1.49 12.38
N LEU A 204 8.38 1.99 12.20
CA LEU A 204 7.38 2.00 13.25
C LEU A 204 7.01 0.59 13.70
N TYR A 205 6.77 -0.34 12.75
CA TYR A 205 6.44 -1.72 13.08
C TYR A 205 7.60 -2.45 13.72
N GLN A 206 8.83 -2.21 13.27
CA GLN A 206 10.04 -2.76 13.86
C GLN A 206 10.22 -2.28 15.30
N LYS A 207 10.05 -0.97 15.56
CA LYS A 207 10.14 -0.36 16.89
C LYS A 207 9.18 -0.99 17.90
N HIS A 208 8.01 -1.44 17.44
CA HIS A 208 6.97 -2.04 18.27
C HIS A 208 6.91 -3.58 18.18
N ASN A 209 7.87 -4.24 17.51
CA ASN A 209 7.90 -5.69 17.29
C ASN A 209 6.63 -6.26 16.61
N LEU A 210 6.11 -5.53 15.62
CA LEU A 210 4.86 -5.87 14.91
C LEU A 210 5.09 -6.47 13.51
N LEU A 211 6.33 -6.66 13.07
CA LEU A 211 6.63 -7.17 11.73
C LEU A 211 6.20 -8.64 11.53
N ASP A 212 6.04 -9.39 12.62
CA ASP A 212 5.73 -10.82 12.61
C ASP A 212 4.33 -11.15 13.13
N LEU A 213 3.41 -10.17 13.16
CA LEU A 213 2.03 -10.42 13.56
C LEU A 213 1.42 -11.57 12.70
N PRO A 214 0.63 -12.46 13.32
CA PRO A 214 0.18 -13.72 12.71
C PRO A 214 -0.80 -13.55 11.54
#